data_AF-A0A7X8HNX1-F1
#
_entry.id   AF-A0A7X8HNX1-F1
#
_cell.length_a   1.000
_cell.length_b   1.000
_cell.length_c   1.000
_cell.angle_alpha   90.00
_cell.angle_beta   90.00
_cell.angle_gamma   90.00
#
_symmetry.space_group_name_H-M   'P 1'
#
loop_
_entity.id
_entity.type
_entity.pdbx_description
1 polymer ?
#
loop_
_entity_poly.entity_id
_entity_poly.type
_entity_poly.pdbx_seq_one_letter_code
_entity_poly.pdbx_strand_id
1 'polypeptide(L)'
;MSVFGQDDLLARKIIRESITGKDPELDLVDDFMAELDPRLEQVKVYQPIMELLRKRKNEGELSRLVPELCFLMLSYLIFEGKLKYRGITFPELQSFLGRALNHILGRKVAPRAAGELTAEILDGLQNGGRNFTLHTFNFKRGGLREKYVKFLQIKQTSAGVLEYSVTEQGVDFYLRTKEFPDETRVTINLLLFQKQMEKGAFGFAYETVRRLNMEVQKKRDRRHSLLEALMYGRLDQGDSYENYHRSIGQQFQEEAELFNVALKNVRSAFTEYVERVNSGWATQKEKDIFTLIKIIEKEIGRAQTLHTELLRDAAGFTKEYDRTLSLRRKAIFTERFNFQGQLEKLVTNNGPPAALKFLFEPLLHPRMRKSFNILRVFEPQRLVRSRLEVEESREEEAAVERETLDQLTSSRVRGNFLFYAARLLEALDTGEGQVTLEDFCRGLIDNYTEDSVYNGDFISFLLEMNRDKPLGERVRTISFADGRIEVEEELKTIEEVFIRAALAVRSAGRINQVQVQSIPERELELLPGLKITDMMFKGVSR
;
A
#
# COMPACT_ATOMS: atom_id res chain seq x y z
N MET A 1 -13.65 28.51 -23.55
CA MET A 1 -13.64 27.18 -24.21
C MET A 1 -12.31 27.05 -24.92
N SER A 2 -11.45 26.15 -24.45
CA SER A 2 -10.08 26.02 -24.97
C SER A 2 -10.09 25.39 -26.37
N VAL A 3 -9.13 25.78 -27.21
CA VAL A 3 -8.89 25.29 -28.58
C VAL A 3 -8.92 23.74 -28.68
N PHE A 4 -8.66 23.04 -27.56
CA PHE A 4 -8.62 21.58 -27.45
C PHE A 4 -10.00 20.90 -27.48
N GLY A 5 -11.07 21.58 -27.06
CA GLY A 5 -12.42 21.05 -27.21
C GLY A 5 -12.88 21.01 -28.67
N GLN A 6 -12.36 21.92 -29.50
CA GLN A 6 -12.66 21.98 -30.93
C GLN A 6 -12.00 20.85 -31.71
N ASP A 7 -10.75 20.50 -31.39
CA ASP A 7 -10.03 19.38 -32.04
C ASP A 7 -10.68 18.01 -31.72
N ASP A 8 -11.12 17.77 -30.48
CA ASP A 8 -11.86 16.55 -30.09
C ASP A 8 -13.23 16.48 -30.78
N LEU A 9 -13.95 17.61 -30.87
CA LEU A 9 -15.20 17.70 -31.63
C LEU A 9 -14.99 17.44 -33.12
N LEU A 10 -13.91 17.96 -33.71
CA LEU A 10 -13.56 17.77 -35.11
C LEU A 10 -13.16 16.32 -35.40
N ALA A 11 -12.33 15.70 -34.54
CA ALA A 11 -11.95 14.29 -34.66
C ALA A 11 -13.17 13.38 -34.59
N ARG A 12 -14.07 13.60 -33.63
CA ARG A 12 -15.32 12.83 -33.50
C ARG A 12 -16.26 13.06 -34.67
N LYS A 13 -16.31 14.28 -35.21
CA LYS A 13 -17.10 14.61 -36.40
C LYS A 13 -16.56 13.90 -37.64
N ILE A 14 -15.25 13.89 -37.83
CA ILE A 14 -14.56 13.16 -38.91
C ILE A 14 -14.79 11.64 -38.79
N ILE A 15 -14.67 11.09 -37.58
CA ILE A 15 -14.97 9.68 -37.31
C ILE A 15 -16.43 9.38 -37.67
N ARG A 16 -17.39 10.22 -37.22
CA ARG A 16 -18.81 10.11 -37.57
C ARG A 16 -19.11 10.28 -39.06
N GLU A 17 -18.45 11.19 -39.77
CA GLU A 17 -18.69 11.43 -41.20
C GLU A 17 -18.07 10.34 -42.09
N SER A 18 -17.00 9.69 -41.62
CA SER A 18 -16.42 8.51 -42.28
C SER A 18 -17.28 7.24 -42.14
N ILE A 19 -18.12 7.20 -41.11
CA ILE A 19 -19.15 6.18 -40.86
C ILE A 19 -20.45 6.69 -41.50
N THR A 20 -20.66 6.35 -42.78
CA THR A 20 -21.78 6.86 -43.58
C THR A 20 -23.15 6.78 -42.88
N GLY A 21 -23.75 7.93 -42.60
CA GLY A 21 -25.21 8.14 -42.57
C GLY A 21 -26.04 7.37 -41.54
N LYS A 22 -25.43 6.88 -40.46
CA LYS A 22 -26.16 6.24 -39.38
C LYS A 22 -26.20 7.14 -38.14
N ASP A 23 -27.35 7.10 -37.48
CA ASP A 23 -27.56 7.79 -36.22
C ASP A 23 -26.44 7.37 -35.24
N PRO A 24 -25.71 8.29 -34.60
CA PRO A 24 -24.64 7.93 -33.68
C PRO A 24 -25.10 7.03 -32.52
N GLU A 25 -26.39 7.05 -32.18
CA GLU A 25 -26.96 6.10 -31.22
C GLU A 25 -27.11 4.69 -31.82
N LEU A 26 -27.44 4.59 -33.12
CA LEU A 26 -27.52 3.31 -33.85
C LEU A 26 -26.15 2.75 -34.22
N ASP A 27 -25.15 3.59 -34.45
CA ASP A 27 -23.75 3.14 -34.63
C ASP A 27 -23.21 2.50 -33.36
N LEU A 28 -23.52 3.07 -32.19
CA LEU A 28 -23.19 2.46 -30.90
C LEU A 28 -23.85 1.08 -30.74
N VAL A 29 -25.07 0.91 -31.25
CA VAL A 29 -25.76 -0.40 -31.26
C VAL A 29 -25.05 -1.37 -32.20
N ASP A 30 -24.63 -0.92 -33.38
CA ASP A 30 -23.89 -1.77 -34.33
C ASP A 30 -22.51 -2.18 -33.79
N ASP A 31 -21.79 -1.27 -33.14
CA ASP A 31 -20.52 -1.53 -32.44
C ASP A 31 -20.72 -2.48 -31.26
N PHE A 32 -21.76 -2.24 -30.44
CA PHE A 32 -22.14 -3.17 -29.37
C PHE A 32 -22.42 -4.57 -29.93
N MET A 33 -23.19 -4.68 -31.00
CA MET A 33 -23.52 -5.96 -31.65
C MET A 33 -22.30 -6.65 -32.27
N ALA A 34 -21.30 -5.89 -32.72
CA ALA A 34 -20.05 -6.41 -33.24
C ALA A 34 -19.11 -6.88 -32.13
N GLU A 35 -19.00 -6.13 -31.04
CA GLU A 35 -18.04 -6.37 -29.95
C GLU A 35 -18.55 -7.29 -28.85
N LEU A 36 -19.87 -7.45 -28.69
CA LEU A 36 -20.43 -8.24 -27.59
C LEU A 36 -19.95 -9.69 -27.61
N ASP A 37 -19.91 -10.34 -28.76
CA ASP A 37 -19.49 -11.75 -28.85
C ASP A 37 -18.00 -11.94 -28.50
N PRO A 38 -17.06 -11.11 -29.03
CA PRO A 38 -15.68 -11.04 -28.55
C PRO A 38 -15.56 -10.73 -27.05
N ARG A 39 -16.34 -9.79 -26.51
CA ARG A 39 -16.33 -9.45 -25.08
C ARG A 39 -16.78 -10.64 -24.23
N LEU A 40 -17.82 -11.35 -24.65
CA LEU A 40 -18.31 -12.55 -23.97
C LEU A 40 -17.36 -13.75 -24.11
N GLU A 41 -16.57 -13.84 -25.19
CA GLU A 41 -15.43 -14.77 -25.30
C GLU A 41 -14.31 -14.47 -24.30
N GLN A 42 -14.16 -13.22 -23.86
CA GLN A 42 -13.23 -12.85 -22.80
C GLN A 42 -13.82 -13.18 -21.42
N VAL A 43 -15.09 -12.86 -21.20
CA VAL A 43 -15.77 -13.08 -19.91
C VAL A 43 -15.89 -14.56 -19.55
N LYS A 44 -16.12 -15.46 -20.53
CA LYS A 44 -16.28 -16.90 -20.25
C LYS A 44 -15.09 -17.50 -19.51
N VAL A 45 -13.89 -16.96 -19.71
CA VAL A 45 -12.64 -17.46 -19.12
C VAL A 45 -12.66 -17.35 -17.58
N TYR A 46 -13.46 -16.44 -17.01
CA TYR A 46 -13.61 -16.26 -15.56
C TYR A 46 -14.66 -17.19 -14.92
N GLN A 47 -15.52 -17.83 -15.72
CA GLN A 47 -16.62 -18.65 -15.25
C GLN A 47 -16.20 -19.74 -14.23
N PRO A 48 -15.09 -20.49 -14.42
CA PRO A 48 -14.69 -21.55 -13.49
C PRO A 48 -14.43 -21.04 -12.07
N ILE A 49 -13.70 -19.92 -11.92
CA ILE A 49 -13.42 -19.35 -10.60
C ILE A 49 -14.66 -18.72 -9.98
N MET A 50 -15.53 -18.10 -10.79
CA MET A 50 -16.80 -17.54 -10.28
C MET A 50 -17.71 -18.63 -9.70
N GLU A 51 -17.75 -19.82 -10.31
CA GLU A 51 -18.48 -20.96 -9.75
C GLU A 51 -17.85 -21.46 -8.45
N LEU A 52 -16.52 -21.50 -8.35
CA LEU A 52 -15.82 -21.88 -7.13
C LEU A 52 -16.06 -20.89 -5.98
N LEU A 53 -16.03 -19.59 -6.27
CA LEU A 53 -16.35 -18.55 -5.29
C LEU A 53 -17.79 -18.66 -4.81
N ARG A 54 -18.74 -18.98 -5.70
CA ARG A 54 -20.15 -19.20 -5.33
C ARG A 54 -20.36 -20.47 -4.50
N LYS A 55 -19.61 -21.53 -4.80
CA LYS A 55 -19.66 -22.83 -4.09
C LYS A 55 -18.77 -22.87 -2.86
N ARG A 56 -18.22 -21.72 -2.41
CA ARG A 56 -17.35 -21.64 -1.22
C ARG A 56 -18.03 -22.30 -0.02
N LYS A 57 -17.39 -23.35 0.50
CA LYS A 57 -17.84 -24.01 1.73
C LYS A 57 -17.44 -23.15 2.92
N ASN A 58 -18.42 -22.85 3.79
CA ASN A 58 -18.16 -22.15 5.05
C ASN A 58 -17.74 -23.11 6.18
N GLU A 59 -17.79 -24.41 5.96
CA GLU A 59 -17.39 -25.44 6.91
C GLU A 59 -15.97 -25.93 6.61
N GLY A 60 -15.08 -25.89 7.61
CA GLY A 60 -13.66 -26.27 7.48
C GLY A 60 -12.72 -25.08 7.24
N GLU A 61 -11.67 -24.98 8.06
CA GLU A 61 -10.69 -23.87 8.01
C GLU A 61 -9.92 -23.83 6.68
N LEU A 62 -9.64 -24.98 6.08
CA LEU A 62 -8.86 -25.09 4.83
C LEU A 62 -9.72 -25.02 3.56
N SER A 63 -10.92 -25.59 3.55
CA SER A 63 -11.80 -25.58 2.37
C SER A 63 -12.30 -24.17 1.99
N ARG A 64 -12.32 -23.23 2.95
CA ARG A 64 -12.60 -21.81 2.67
C ARG A 64 -11.56 -21.17 1.75
N LEU A 65 -10.33 -21.68 1.75
CA LEU A 65 -9.19 -21.15 1.00
C LEU A 65 -9.08 -21.72 -0.43
N VAL A 66 -9.97 -22.63 -0.82
CA VAL A 66 -9.92 -23.31 -2.14
C VAL A 66 -9.83 -22.33 -3.31
N PRO A 67 -10.65 -21.25 -3.41
CA PRO A 67 -10.56 -20.31 -4.53
C PRO A 67 -9.20 -19.62 -4.64
N GLU A 68 -8.59 -19.25 -3.52
CA GLU A 68 -7.28 -18.61 -3.46
C GLU A 68 -6.17 -19.61 -3.81
N LEU A 69 -6.27 -20.84 -3.31
CA LEU A 69 -5.30 -21.92 -3.59
C LEU A 69 -5.36 -22.42 -5.04
N CYS A 70 -6.47 -22.21 -5.76
CA CYS A 70 -6.54 -22.46 -7.20
C CYS A 70 -5.47 -21.68 -7.98
N PHE A 71 -5.19 -20.43 -7.60
CA PHE A 71 -4.15 -19.62 -8.26
C PHE A 71 -2.75 -20.20 -8.01
N LEU A 72 -2.50 -20.69 -6.79
CA LEU A 72 -1.25 -21.35 -6.44
C LEU A 72 -1.06 -22.64 -7.25
N MET A 73 -2.12 -23.42 -7.41
CA MET A 73 -2.11 -24.65 -8.20
C MET A 73 -1.92 -24.40 -9.70
N LEU A 74 -2.60 -23.39 -10.25
CA LEU A 74 -2.39 -22.96 -11.64
C LEU A 74 -0.96 -22.46 -11.86
N SER A 75 -0.43 -21.65 -10.94
CA SER A 75 0.95 -21.17 -10.97
C SER A 75 1.94 -22.34 -11.06
N TYR A 76 1.81 -23.33 -10.18
CA TYR A 76 2.68 -24.51 -10.17
C TYR A 76 2.59 -25.30 -11.49
N LEU A 77 1.37 -25.57 -11.98
CA LEU A 77 1.18 -26.28 -13.25
C LEU A 77 1.71 -25.50 -14.46
N ILE A 78 1.78 -24.16 -14.38
CA ILE A 78 2.39 -23.32 -15.43
C ILE A 78 3.92 -23.39 -15.34
N PHE A 79 4.50 -23.07 -14.18
CA PHE A 79 5.95 -22.92 -14.02
C PHE A 79 6.70 -24.25 -14.00
N GLU A 80 6.18 -25.25 -13.29
CA GLU A 80 6.81 -26.56 -13.17
C GLU A 80 6.31 -27.57 -14.22
N GLY A 81 5.13 -27.32 -14.79
CA GLY A 81 4.54 -28.18 -15.82
C GLY A 81 4.77 -27.63 -17.22
N LYS A 82 3.94 -26.66 -17.63
CA LYS A 82 3.87 -26.18 -19.02
C LYS A 82 5.18 -25.56 -19.53
N LEU A 83 5.86 -24.72 -18.74
CA LEU A 83 7.12 -24.11 -19.13
C LEU A 83 8.29 -25.09 -19.20
N LYS A 84 8.24 -26.17 -18.41
CA LYS A 84 9.25 -27.25 -18.41
C LYS A 84 8.85 -28.45 -19.27
N TYR A 85 7.76 -28.34 -20.04
CA TYR A 85 7.21 -29.39 -20.90
C TYR A 85 7.02 -30.74 -20.19
N ARG A 86 6.58 -30.69 -18.92
CA ARG A 86 6.38 -31.86 -18.06
C ARG A 86 4.92 -31.99 -17.61
N GLY A 87 4.39 -33.20 -17.62
CA GLY A 87 3.11 -33.52 -16.97
C GLY A 87 3.30 -33.66 -15.46
N ILE A 88 2.45 -33.02 -14.66
CA ILE A 88 2.54 -33.10 -13.19
C ILE A 88 1.58 -34.17 -12.68
N THR A 89 2.03 -35.02 -11.75
CA THR A 89 1.20 -36.09 -11.18
C THR A 89 0.45 -35.64 -9.93
N PHE A 90 -0.61 -36.37 -9.54
CA PHE A 90 -1.36 -36.07 -8.32
C PHE A 90 -0.49 -36.07 -7.03
N PRO A 91 0.42 -37.04 -6.80
CA PRO A 91 1.28 -37.02 -5.62
C PRO A 91 2.22 -35.81 -5.57
N GLU A 92 2.71 -35.35 -6.73
CA GLU A 92 3.53 -34.14 -6.82
C GLU A 92 2.75 -32.89 -6.45
N LEU A 93 1.50 -32.79 -6.92
CA LEU A 93 0.58 -31.71 -6.58
C LEU A 93 0.26 -31.69 -5.08
N GLN A 94 -0.01 -32.86 -4.48
CA GLN A 94 -0.26 -33.00 -3.05
C GLN A 94 0.96 -32.62 -2.21
N SER A 95 2.16 -33.05 -2.61
CA SER A 95 3.41 -32.72 -1.94
C SER A 95 3.73 -31.22 -2.02
N PHE A 96 3.49 -30.61 -3.18
CA PHE A 96 3.64 -29.17 -3.36
C PHE A 96 2.66 -28.40 -2.48
N LEU A 97 1.36 -28.72 -2.54
CA LEU A 97 0.33 -28.04 -1.77
C LEU A 97 0.57 -28.18 -0.27
N GLY A 98 0.93 -29.36 0.20
CA GLY A 98 1.27 -29.60 1.62
C GLY A 98 2.46 -28.74 2.09
N ARG A 99 3.54 -28.65 1.29
CA ARG A 99 4.68 -27.77 1.60
C ARG A 99 4.29 -26.30 1.60
N ALA A 100 3.50 -25.87 0.62
CA ALA A 100 3.05 -24.49 0.53
C ALA A 100 2.14 -24.10 1.71
N LEU A 101 1.20 -24.97 2.09
CA LEU A 101 0.33 -24.72 3.24
C LEU A 101 1.10 -24.67 4.57
N ASN A 102 2.12 -25.52 4.75
CA ASN A 102 2.97 -25.46 5.94
C ASN A 102 3.70 -24.11 6.05
N HIS A 103 4.15 -23.58 4.91
CA HIS A 103 4.79 -22.27 4.85
C HIS A 103 3.79 -21.13 5.08
N ILE A 104 2.61 -21.19 4.46
CA ILE A 104 1.59 -20.13 4.54
C ILE A 104 0.96 -20.06 5.94
N LEU A 105 0.67 -21.21 6.56
CA LEU A 105 -0.06 -21.29 7.82
C LEU A 105 0.85 -21.42 9.05
N GLY A 106 2.16 -21.55 8.86
CA GLY A 106 3.14 -21.72 9.95
C GLY A 106 2.95 -22.99 10.80
N ARG A 107 2.11 -23.94 10.36
CA ARG A 107 1.79 -25.19 11.08
C ARG A 107 1.83 -26.39 10.14
N LYS A 108 2.14 -27.57 10.69
CA LYS A 108 2.13 -28.82 9.89
C LYS A 108 0.70 -29.25 9.57
N VAL A 109 0.36 -29.23 8.29
CA VAL A 109 -0.89 -29.78 7.75
C VAL A 109 -0.74 -31.29 7.58
N ALA A 110 -1.76 -32.04 8.03
CA ALA A 110 -1.77 -33.49 7.89
C ALA A 110 -1.77 -33.91 6.40
N PRO A 111 -0.99 -34.94 5.99
CA PRO A 111 -0.91 -35.36 4.58
C PRO A 111 -2.25 -35.72 3.97
N ARG A 112 -3.16 -36.29 4.77
CA ARG A 112 -4.53 -36.62 4.36
C ARG A 112 -5.35 -35.37 4.02
N ALA A 113 -5.30 -34.35 4.86
CA ALA A 113 -5.99 -33.08 4.62
C ALA A 113 -5.45 -32.37 3.37
N ALA A 114 -4.14 -32.40 3.15
CA ALA A 114 -3.55 -31.88 1.91
C ALA A 114 -4.01 -32.65 0.66
N GLY A 115 -4.18 -33.98 0.76
CA GLY A 115 -4.70 -34.81 -0.33
C GLY A 115 -6.17 -34.51 -0.64
N GLU A 116 -7.02 -34.43 0.38
CA GLU A 116 -8.44 -34.06 0.24
C GLU A 116 -8.60 -32.68 -0.39
N LEU A 117 -7.80 -31.69 0.05
CA LEU A 117 -7.80 -30.34 -0.52
C LEU A 117 -7.27 -30.29 -1.96
N THR A 118 -6.24 -31.08 -2.28
CA THR A 118 -5.71 -31.19 -3.65
C THR A 118 -6.78 -31.74 -4.60
N ALA A 119 -7.51 -32.77 -4.17
CA ALA A 119 -8.63 -33.33 -4.93
C ALA A 119 -9.77 -32.31 -5.12
N GLU A 120 -10.12 -31.57 -4.06
CA GLU A 120 -11.15 -30.52 -4.11
C GLU A 120 -10.78 -29.39 -5.08
N ILE A 121 -9.52 -28.91 -5.06
CA ILE A 121 -9.04 -27.87 -5.99
C ILE A 121 -9.03 -28.38 -7.43
N LEU A 122 -8.56 -29.62 -7.66
CA LEU A 122 -8.52 -30.19 -9.00
C LEU A 122 -9.91 -30.42 -9.58
N ASP A 123 -10.84 -30.96 -8.80
CA ASP A 123 -12.24 -31.12 -9.22
C ASP A 123 -12.86 -29.76 -9.53
N GLY A 124 -12.58 -28.76 -8.69
CA GLY A 124 -13.01 -27.38 -8.88
C GLY A 124 -12.48 -26.74 -10.17
N LEU A 125 -11.24 -27.05 -10.58
CA LEU A 125 -10.63 -26.56 -11.82
C LEU A 125 -10.99 -27.40 -13.06
N GLN A 126 -11.54 -28.60 -12.87
CA GLN A 126 -11.87 -29.56 -13.93
C GLN A 126 -13.36 -29.73 -14.18
N ASN A 127 -14.23 -29.27 -13.29
CA ASN A 127 -15.67 -29.52 -13.34
C ASN A 127 -15.99 -31.02 -13.52
N GLY A 128 -15.36 -31.89 -12.73
CA GLY A 128 -15.50 -33.34 -12.89
C GLY A 128 -15.05 -33.87 -14.26
N GLY A 129 -14.14 -33.16 -14.94
CA GLY A 129 -13.60 -33.51 -16.26
C GLY A 129 -14.38 -32.95 -17.46
N ARG A 130 -15.53 -32.30 -17.23
CA ARG A 130 -16.36 -31.68 -18.27
C ARG A 130 -15.90 -30.25 -18.57
N ASN A 131 -16.35 -29.71 -19.70
CA ASN A 131 -16.13 -28.29 -19.98
C ASN A 131 -17.03 -27.44 -19.07
N PHE A 132 -16.54 -26.29 -18.63
CA PHE A 132 -17.39 -25.24 -18.08
C PHE A 132 -18.20 -24.60 -19.21
N THR A 133 -19.47 -24.34 -18.97
CA THR A 133 -20.40 -23.79 -19.96
C THR A 133 -20.91 -22.44 -19.50
N LEU A 134 -20.69 -21.41 -20.33
CA LEU A 134 -21.36 -20.12 -20.18
C LEU A 134 -22.43 -19.99 -21.26
N HIS A 135 -23.68 -19.81 -20.83
CA HIS A 135 -24.79 -19.52 -21.75
C HIS A 135 -24.83 -18.01 -22.03
N THR A 136 -24.75 -17.63 -23.29
CA THR A 136 -24.71 -16.24 -23.75
C THR A 136 -25.75 -16.01 -24.84
N PHE A 137 -26.46 -14.89 -24.80
CA PHE A 137 -27.42 -14.56 -25.85
C PHE A 137 -26.69 -13.93 -27.05
N ASN A 138 -26.92 -14.48 -28.23
CA ASN A 138 -26.36 -13.95 -29.47
C ASN A 138 -27.46 -13.19 -30.24
N PHE A 139 -27.38 -11.87 -30.21
CA PHE A 139 -28.38 -11.01 -30.84
C PHE A 139 -28.40 -11.11 -32.37
N LYS A 140 -27.31 -11.51 -33.03
CA LYS A 140 -27.28 -11.71 -34.50
C LYS A 140 -28.05 -12.95 -34.95
N ARG A 141 -28.11 -13.98 -34.10
CA ARG A 141 -28.79 -15.25 -34.40
C ARG A 141 -30.09 -15.46 -33.61
N GLY A 142 -30.43 -14.55 -32.70
CA GLY A 142 -31.69 -14.57 -31.95
C GLY A 142 -31.82 -15.77 -31.00
N GLY A 143 -30.76 -16.14 -30.26
CA GLY A 143 -30.82 -17.28 -29.35
C GLY A 143 -29.64 -17.44 -28.39
N LEU A 144 -29.82 -18.29 -27.38
CA LEU A 144 -28.78 -18.66 -26.43
C LEU A 144 -27.74 -19.57 -27.08
N ARG A 145 -26.46 -19.34 -26.75
CA ARG A 145 -25.30 -20.10 -27.19
C ARG A 145 -24.46 -20.51 -26.01
N GLU A 146 -23.97 -21.74 -26.07
CA GLU A 146 -23.03 -22.27 -25.11
C GLU A 146 -21.60 -21.92 -25.54
N LYS A 147 -20.85 -21.32 -24.63
CA LYS A 147 -19.41 -21.11 -24.77
C LYS A 147 -18.70 -22.02 -23.77
N TYR A 148 -17.73 -22.78 -24.26
CA TYR A 148 -16.98 -23.74 -23.44
C TYR A 148 -15.65 -23.17 -22.98
N VAL A 149 -15.29 -23.48 -21.73
CA VAL A 149 -13.99 -23.19 -21.12
C VAL A 149 -13.45 -24.42 -20.40
N LYS A 150 -12.15 -24.66 -20.50
CA LYS A 150 -11.46 -25.72 -19.78
C LYS A 150 -10.13 -25.19 -19.29
N PHE A 151 -9.82 -25.32 -17.99
CA PHE A 151 -8.55 -24.85 -17.44
C PHE A 151 -7.48 -25.93 -17.45
N LEU A 152 -7.84 -27.16 -17.08
CA LEU A 152 -6.90 -28.29 -16.99
C LEU A 152 -7.16 -29.34 -18.05
N GLN A 153 -6.08 -29.93 -18.56
CA GLN A 153 -6.08 -31.11 -19.39
C GLN A 153 -5.46 -32.27 -18.60
N ILE A 154 -6.03 -33.46 -18.76
CA ILE A 154 -5.52 -34.68 -18.16
C ILE A 154 -5.07 -35.59 -19.28
N LYS A 155 -3.88 -36.16 -19.15
CA LYS A 155 -3.36 -37.20 -20.04
C LYS A 155 -3.05 -38.42 -19.21
N GLN A 156 -3.49 -39.59 -19.68
CA GLN A 156 -3.08 -40.85 -19.10
C GLN A 156 -1.84 -41.33 -19.86
N THR A 157 -0.75 -41.56 -19.13
CA THR A 157 0.46 -42.16 -19.70
C THR A 157 0.25 -43.64 -19.99
N SER A 158 1.12 -44.23 -20.82
CA SER A 158 1.12 -45.67 -21.13
C SER A 158 1.27 -46.55 -19.89
N ALA A 159 1.83 -46.03 -18.80
CA ALA A 159 1.95 -46.68 -17.50
C ALA A 159 0.68 -46.55 -16.61
N GLY A 160 -0.40 -45.96 -17.12
CA GLY A 160 -1.66 -45.79 -16.41
C GLY A 160 -1.72 -44.60 -15.44
N VAL A 161 -0.66 -43.81 -15.32
CA VAL A 161 -0.58 -42.65 -14.41
C VAL A 161 -1.22 -41.42 -15.06
N LEU A 162 -2.04 -40.70 -14.28
CA LEU A 162 -2.68 -39.45 -14.70
C LEU A 162 -1.74 -38.26 -14.52
N GLU A 163 -1.49 -37.54 -15.62
CA GLU A 163 -0.73 -36.29 -15.66
C GLU A 163 -1.67 -35.11 -15.91
N TYR A 164 -1.47 -34.04 -15.14
CA TYR A 164 -2.23 -32.81 -15.19
C TYR A 164 -1.40 -31.71 -15.88
N SER A 165 -2.03 -30.98 -16.81
CA SER A 165 -1.42 -29.82 -17.47
C SER A 165 -2.42 -28.68 -17.64
N VAL A 166 -1.94 -27.43 -17.68
CA VAL A 166 -2.80 -26.26 -17.91
C VAL A 166 -3.01 -26.05 -19.41
N THR A 167 -4.26 -25.92 -19.81
CA THR A 167 -4.66 -25.53 -21.17
C THR A 167 -4.22 -24.09 -21.51
N GLU A 168 -4.37 -23.67 -22.76
CA GLU A 168 -4.14 -22.26 -23.13
C GLU A 168 -5.12 -21.31 -22.43
N GLN A 169 -6.39 -21.70 -22.29
CA GLN A 169 -7.41 -20.88 -21.61
C GLN A 169 -7.13 -20.72 -20.12
N GLY A 170 -6.60 -21.75 -19.44
CA GLY A 170 -6.18 -21.64 -18.04
C GLY A 170 -4.93 -20.76 -17.85
N VAL A 171 -4.02 -20.74 -18.82
CA VAL A 171 -2.87 -19.81 -18.83
C VAL A 171 -3.34 -18.38 -19.08
N ASP A 172 -4.20 -18.19 -20.08
CA ASP A 172 -4.78 -16.90 -20.43
C ASP A 172 -5.59 -16.31 -19.27
N PHE A 173 -6.37 -17.14 -18.56
CA PHE A 173 -6.99 -16.76 -17.28
C PHE A 173 -5.96 -16.26 -16.27
N TYR A 174 -4.96 -17.09 -15.95
CA TYR A 174 -3.96 -16.78 -14.92
C TYR A 174 -3.19 -15.48 -15.23
N LEU A 175 -2.82 -15.28 -16.50
CA LEU A 175 -2.13 -14.07 -16.97
C LEU A 175 -3.05 -12.84 -16.97
N ARG A 176 -4.34 -12.97 -17.27
CA ARG A 176 -5.29 -11.84 -17.22
C ARG A 176 -5.66 -11.43 -15.80
N THR A 177 -5.71 -12.39 -14.86
CA THR A 177 -5.97 -12.10 -13.43
C THR A 177 -4.80 -11.47 -12.71
N LYS A 178 -3.58 -11.71 -13.22
CA LYS A 178 -2.44 -10.89 -12.87
C LYS A 178 -2.50 -9.68 -13.78
N GLU A 179 -3.27 -8.65 -13.40
CA GLU A 179 -3.29 -7.39 -14.16
C GLU A 179 -1.85 -7.04 -14.54
N PHE A 180 -1.66 -6.59 -15.78
CA PHE A 180 -0.48 -5.81 -16.08
C PHE A 180 -0.36 -4.75 -14.98
N PRO A 181 0.79 -4.68 -14.27
CA PRO A 181 0.95 -3.70 -13.22
C PRO A 181 0.49 -2.34 -13.75
N ASP A 182 -0.17 -1.51 -12.93
CA ASP A 182 -0.60 -0.16 -13.33
C ASP A 182 0.56 0.59 -14.03
N GLU A 183 1.78 0.24 -13.63
CA GLU A 183 3.05 0.71 -14.15
C GLU A 183 3.30 0.40 -15.66
N THR A 184 2.80 -0.70 -16.23
CA THR A 184 3.05 -1.13 -17.64
C THR A 184 1.93 -0.79 -18.63
N ARG A 185 0.84 -0.15 -18.16
CA ARG A 185 -0.30 0.25 -19.01
C ARG A 185 0.10 1.24 -20.10
N VAL A 186 1.07 2.12 -19.81
CA VAL A 186 1.64 3.08 -20.78
C VAL A 186 2.36 2.33 -21.91
N THR A 187 3.23 1.38 -21.58
CA THR A 187 3.97 0.53 -22.52
C THR A 187 3.03 -0.22 -23.47
N ILE A 188 1.97 -0.83 -22.95
CA ILE A 188 1.01 -1.61 -23.73
C ILE A 188 0.22 -0.71 -24.69
N ASN A 189 -0.26 0.44 -24.21
CA ASN A 189 -0.97 1.38 -25.05
C ASN A 189 -0.08 1.94 -26.17
N LEU A 190 1.22 2.15 -25.91
CA LEU A 190 2.20 2.54 -26.94
C LEU A 190 2.38 1.47 -28.01
N LEU A 191 2.56 0.20 -27.62
CA LEU A 191 2.70 -0.91 -28.56
C LEU A 191 1.42 -1.12 -29.40
N LEU A 192 0.25 -1.04 -28.76
CA LEU A 192 -1.03 -1.12 -29.44
C LEU A 192 -1.21 0.03 -30.44
N PHE A 193 -0.88 1.25 -30.03
CA PHE A 193 -0.92 2.43 -30.88
C PHE A 193 -0.03 2.27 -32.11
N GLN A 194 1.23 1.83 -31.92
CA GLN A 194 2.14 1.55 -33.02
C GLN A 194 1.53 0.54 -34.00
N LYS A 195 0.92 -0.54 -33.49
CA LYS A 195 0.32 -1.56 -34.35
C LYS A 195 -0.92 -1.07 -35.11
N GLN A 196 -1.70 -0.19 -34.51
CA GLN A 196 -2.85 0.45 -35.15
C GLN A 196 -2.42 1.43 -36.24
N MET A 197 -1.35 2.20 -35.99
CA MET A 197 -0.75 3.11 -36.98
C MET A 197 -0.19 2.35 -38.18
N GLU A 198 0.53 1.24 -37.97
CA GLU A 198 1.03 0.37 -39.05
C GLU A 198 -0.09 -0.19 -39.93
N LYS A 199 -1.24 -0.51 -39.33
CA LYS A 199 -2.41 -1.07 -40.03
C LYS A 199 -3.30 -0.01 -40.68
N GLY A 200 -2.99 1.28 -40.53
CA GLY A 200 -3.83 2.38 -41.02
C GLY A 200 -5.17 2.54 -40.29
N ALA A 201 -5.30 1.99 -39.08
CA ALA A 201 -6.51 2.03 -38.27
C ALA A 201 -6.59 3.31 -37.42
N PHE A 202 -6.62 4.48 -38.07
CA PHE A 202 -6.42 5.79 -37.43
C PHE A 202 -7.49 6.16 -36.39
N GLY A 203 -8.75 5.75 -36.58
CA GLY A 203 -9.82 5.98 -35.59
C GLY A 203 -9.51 5.31 -34.24
N PHE A 204 -9.15 4.04 -34.27
CA PHE A 204 -8.73 3.30 -33.07
C PHE A 204 -7.41 3.83 -32.50
N ALA A 205 -6.47 4.24 -33.37
CA ALA A 205 -5.22 4.85 -32.94
C ALA A 205 -5.45 6.13 -32.12
N TYR A 206 -6.40 6.98 -32.55
CA TYR A 206 -6.78 8.19 -31.81
C TYR A 206 -7.31 7.87 -30.40
N GLU A 207 -8.22 6.90 -30.27
CA GLU A 207 -8.74 6.49 -28.96
C GLU A 207 -7.65 5.93 -28.04
N THR A 208 -6.72 5.14 -28.60
CA THR A 208 -5.59 4.59 -27.85
C THR A 208 -4.66 5.70 -27.34
N VAL A 209 -4.39 6.74 -28.13
CA VAL A 209 -3.59 7.90 -27.66
C VAL A 209 -4.31 8.67 -26.55
N ARG A 210 -5.63 8.83 -26.65
CA ARG A 210 -6.40 9.49 -25.59
C ARG A 210 -6.34 8.70 -24.28
N ARG A 211 -6.41 7.37 -24.36
CA ARG A 211 -6.22 6.48 -23.20
C ARG A 211 -4.81 6.58 -22.63
N LEU A 212 -3.80 6.58 -23.50
CA LEU A 212 -2.41 6.78 -23.12
C LEU A 212 -2.21 8.10 -22.33
N ASN A 213 -2.81 9.20 -22.80
CA ASN A 213 -2.76 10.49 -22.10
C ASN A 213 -3.36 10.42 -20.68
N MET A 214 -4.45 9.67 -20.48
CA MET A 214 -5.05 9.48 -19.15
C MET A 214 -4.15 8.64 -18.24
N GLU A 215 -3.53 7.58 -18.75
CA GLU A 215 -2.64 6.71 -17.97
C GLU A 215 -1.35 7.45 -17.55
N VAL A 216 -0.76 8.26 -18.45
CA VAL A 216 0.40 9.11 -18.11
C VAL A 216 0.02 10.14 -17.03
N GLN A 217 -1.18 10.73 -17.11
CA GLN A 217 -1.68 11.64 -16.08
C GLN A 217 -1.90 10.93 -14.73
N LYS A 218 -2.49 9.73 -14.73
CA LYS A 218 -2.70 8.93 -13.52
C LYS A 218 -1.35 8.58 -12.84
N LYS A 219 -0.32 8.25 -13.63
CA LYS A 219 1.04 7.98 -13.13
C LYS A 219 1.63 9.24 -12.46
N ARG A 220 1.33 10.44 -12.98
CA ARG A 220 1.72 11.73 -12.39
C ARG A 220 0.99 12.04 -11.08
N ASP A 221 -0.31 11.77 -11.00
CA ASP A 221 -1.12 12.04 -9.81
C ASP A 221 -0.77 11.11 -8.65
N ARG A 222 -0.37 9.87 -8.97
CA ARG A 222 0.12 8.89 -7.97
C ARG A 222 1.36 9.40 -7.23
N ARG A 223 2.26 10.13 -7.89
CA ARG A 223 3.40 10.80 -7.24
C ARG A 223 2.95 11.75 -6.14
N HIS A 224 1.98 12.63 -6.45
CA HIS A 224 1.48 13.63 -5.52
C HIS A 224 0.79 12.98 -4.32
N SER A 225 0.00 11.93 -4.60
CA SER A 225 -0.68 11.14 -3.56
C SER A 225 0.31 10.48 -2.58
N LEU A 226 1.43 9.94 -3.10
CA LEU A 226 2.48 9.35 -2.26
C LEU A 226 3.16 10.41 -1.39
N LEU A 227 3.42 11.61 -1.93
CA LEU A 227 4.01 12.72 -1.20
C LEU A 227 3.08 13.20 -0.07
N GLU A 228 1.80 13.37 -0.34
CA GLU A 228 0.80 13.74 0.65
C GLU A 228 0.67 12.70 1.76
N ALA A 229 0.57 11.42 1.41
CA ALA A 229 0.49 10.34 2.39
C ALA A 229 1.77 10.29 3.26
N LEU A 230 2.93 10.61 2.68
CA LEU A 230 4.18 10.79 3.41
C LEU A 230 4.23 12.09 4.22
N MET A 231 3.52 13.15 3.88
CA MET A 231 3.41 14.32 4.77
C MET A 231 2.55 14.04 6.02
N TYR A 232 1.51 13.22 5.89
CA TYR A 232 0.42 13.11 6.89
C TYR A 232 0.39 11.83 7.74
N GLY A 233 1.49 11.09 7.83
CA GLY A 233 1.61 9.92 8.72
C GLY A 233 0.96 8.63 8.21
N ARG A 234 0.35 8.60 7.02
CA ARG A 234 -0.57 7.51 6.61
C ARG A 234 0.07 6.31 5.89
N LEU A 235 1.38 6.27 5.73
CA LEU A 235 2.07 5.24 4.93
C LEU A 235 3.05 4.40 5.77
N ASP A 236 3.06 3.11 5.45
CA ASP A 236 4.09 2.13 5.78
C ASP A 236 5.49 2.60 5.40
N GLN A 237 6.47 2.12 6.16
CA GLN A 237 7.90 2.38 6.05
C GLN A 237 8.38 2.17 4.60
N GLY A 238 8.82 3.21 3.88
CA GLY A 238 9.71 3.17 2.69
C GLY A 238 9.27 2.42 1.41
N ASP A 239 8.56 1.30 1.51
CA ASP A 239 8.31 0.32 0.46
C ASP A 239 7.52 0.89 -0.71
N SER A 240 6.53 1.75 -0.43
CA SER A 240 5.73 2.39 -1.49
C SER A 240 6.57 3.36 -2.33
N TYR A 241 7.56 4.03 -1.73
CA TYR A 241 8.50 4.88 -2.44
C TYR A 241 9.50 4.05 -3.23
N GLU A 242 10.09 3.01 -2.63
CA GLU A 242 11.05 2.14 -3.31
C GLU A 242 10.44 1.43 -4.51
N ASN A 243 9.20 0.95 -4.38
CA ASN A 243 8.45 0.33 -5.47
C ASN A 243 8.19 1.33 -6.60
N TYR A 244 7.78 2.56 -6.28
CA TYR A 244 7.59 3.62 -7.27
C TYR A 244 8.92 3.97 -7.97
N HIS A 245 9.99 4.19 -7.22
CA HIS A 245 11.30 4.56 -7.77
C HIS A 245 11.91 3.46 -8.66
N ARG A 246 11.83 2.20 -8.22
CA ARG A 246 12.27 1.03 -8.98
C ARG A 246 11.48 0.86 -10.27
N SER A 247 10.16 1.05 -10.22
CA SER A 247 9.31 0.95 -11.42
C SER A 247 9.66 2.01 -12.47
N ILE A 248 10.01 3.22 -12.03
CA ILE A 248 10.35 4.33 -12.91
C ILE A 248 11.67 4.10 -13.64
N GLY A 249 12.73 3.72 -12.92
CA GLY A 249 14.09 3.69 -13.50
C GLY A 249 14.22 2.83 -14.76
N GLN A 250 13.64 1.62 -14.76
CA GLN A 250 13.74 0.69 -15.89
C GLN A 250 12.70 0.97 -16.98
N GLN A 251 11.46 1.29 -16.60
CA GLN A 251 10.37 1.47 -17.56
C GLN A 251 10.49 2.75 -18.38
N PHE A 252 11.04 3.82 -17.81
CA PHE A 252 11.11 5.10 -18.51
C PHE A 252 11.97 5.04 -19.77
N GLN A 253 13.07 4.28 -19.72
CA GLN A 253 13.97 4.17 -20.85
C GLN A 253 13.31 3.36 -21.98
N GLU A 254 12.66 2.26 -21.65
CA GLU A 254 11.86 1.47 -22.59
C GLU A 254 10.68 2.28 -23.17
N GLU A 255 9.93 2.99 -22.34
CA GLU A 255 8.81 3.84 -22.75
C GLU A 255 9.29 4.99 -23.67
N ALA A 256 10.43 5.61 -23.38
CA ALA A 256 11.00 6.68 -24.20
C ALA A 256 11.39 6.18 -25.60
N GLU A 257 11.97 4.99 -25.71
CA GLU A 257 12.24 4.34 -27.00
C GLU A 257 10.94 4.07 -27.77
N LEU A 258 9.92 3.54 -27.10
CA LEU A 258 8.60 3.30 -27.71
C LEU A 258 7.91 4.59 -28.16
N PHE A 259 8.03 5.68 -27.40
CA PHE A 259 7.54 7.00 -27.81
C PHE A 259 8.25 7.47 -29.08
N ASN A 260 9.58 7.36 -29.16
CA ASN A 260 10.35 7.77 -30.34
C ASN A 260 9.92 6.97 -31.59
N VAL A 261 9.73 5.66 -31.44
CA VAL A 261 9.22 4.80 -32.53
C VAL A 261 7.79 5.19 -32.91
N ALA A 262 6.91 5.45 -31.93
CA ALA A 262 5.53 5.87 -32.18
C ALA A 262 5.47 7.19 -32.95
N LEU A 263 6.26 8.19 -32.56
CA LEU A 263 6.37 9.47 -33.28
C LEU A 263 6.93 9.32 -34.68
N LYS A 264 7.94 8.44 -34.87
CA LYS A 264 8.46 8.15 -36.21
C LYS A 264 7.38 7.53 -37.10
N ASN A 265 6.59 6.60 -36.58
CA ASN A 265 5.49 5.98 -37.32
C ASN A 265 4.40 7.00 -37.69
N VAL A 266 4.04 7.90 -36.76
CA VAL A 266 3.10 8.99 -37.04
C VAL A 266 3.64 9.95 -38.09
N ARG A 267 4.89 10.37 -38.00
CA ARG A 267 5.52 11.24 -39.00
C ARG A 267 5.59 10.57 -40.36
N SER A 268 5.95 9.29 -40.42
CA SER A 268 5.98 8.51 -41.66
C SER A 268 4.60 8.46 -42.32
N ALA A 269 3.55 8.15 -41.53
CA ALA A 269 2.17 8.15 -42.01
C ALA A 269 1.73 9.56 -42.44
N PHE A 270 2.13 10.60 -41.72
CA PHE A 270 1.87 11.98 -42.10
C PHE A 270 2.49 12.32 -43.47
N THR A 271 3.77 12.02 -43.69
CA THR A 271 4.42 12.26 -45.01
C THR A 271 3.75 11.50 -46.15
N GLU A 272 3.41 10.22 -45.96
CA GLU A 272 2.75 9.41 -46.99
C GLU A 272 1.40 10.02 -47.41
N TYR A 273 0.60 10.50 -46.44
CA TYR A 273 -0.69 11.12 -46.72
C TYR A 273 -0.57 12.55 -47.25
N VAL A 274 0.46 13.31 -46.87
CA VAL A 274 0.74 14.64 -47.48
C VAL A 274 1.06 14.50 -48.96
N GLU A 275 1.87 13.51 -49.35
CA GLU A 275 2.20 13.25 -50.76
C GLU A 275 0.96 12.84 -51.58
N ARG A 276 0.06 12.04 -51.00
CA ARG A 276 -1.23 11.68 -51.60
C ARG A 276 -2.21 12.86 -51.70
N VAL A 277 -2.21 13.77 -50.72
CA VAL A 277 -3.07 14.96 -50.75
C VAL A 277 -2.57 15.99 -51.77
N ASN A 278 -1.24 16.18 -51.87
CA ASN A 278 -0.61 17.14 -52.77
C ASN A 278 -0.60 16.70 -54.25
N SER A 279 -0.88 15.43 -54.55
CA SER A 279 -0.98 14.93 -55.93
C SER A 279 -2.28 15.33 -56.64
N GLY A 280 -3.14 16.14 -56.00
CA GLY A 280 -4.24 16.87 -56.64
C GLY A 280 -5.55 16.10 -56.82
N TRP A 281 -5.59 14.81 -56.51
CA TRP A 281 -6.76 13.94 -56.63
C TRP A 281 -7.27 13.41 -55.26
N ALA A 282 -7.15 14.23 -54.22
CA ALA A 282 -7.48 13.81 -52.86
C ALA A 282 -8.99 13.76 -52.61
N THR A 283 -9.50 12.58 -52.26
CA THR A 283 -10.90 12.34 -51.89
C THR A 283 -11.22 13.03 -50.56
N GLN A 284 -12.48 13.41 -50.31
CA GLN A 284 -12.89 14.02 -49.03
C GLN A 284 -12.46 13.16 -47.82
N LYS A 285 -12.61 11.83 -47.92
CA LYS A 285 -12.16 10.86 -46.90
C LYS A 285 -10.65 10.92 -46.62
N GLU A 286 -9.82 11.22 -47.62
CA GLU A 286 -8.36 11.31 -47.44
C GLU A 286 -7.97 12.61 -46.74
N LYS A 287 -8.71 13.70 -46.97
CA LYS A 287 -8.57 14.96 -46.22
C LYS A 287 -8.98 14.78 -44.75
N ASP A 288 -10.03 14.01 -44.51
CA ASP A 288 -10.50 13.70 -43.15
C ASP A 288 -9.49 12.83 -42.39
N ILE A 289 -8.96 11.78 -43.04
CA ILE A 289 -7.88 10.94 -42.49
C ILE A 289 -6.62 11.78 -42.20
N PHE A 290 -6.22 12.66 -43.13
CA PHE A 290 -5.10 13.56 -42.92
C PHE A 290 -5.29 14.46 -41.70
N THR A 291 -6.50 15.00 -41.52
CA THR A 291 -6.84 15.84 -40.37
C THR A 291 -6.80 15.02 -39.07
N LEU A 292 -7.27 13.76 -39.10
CA LEU A 292 -7.19 12.85 -37.95
C LEU A 292 -5.74 12.51 -37.58
N ILE A 293 -4.87 12.26 -38.55
CA ILE A 293 -3.44 12.01 -38.31
C ILE A 293 -2.78 13.24 -37.66
N LYS A 294 -3.14 14.46 -38.10
CA LYS A 294 -2.64 15.71 -37.50
C LYS A 294 -3.06 15.85 -36.02
N ILE A 295 -4.28 15.43 -35.68
CA ILE A 295 -4.77 15.43 -34.30
C ILE A 295 -4.02 14.36 -33.47
N ILE A 296 -3.83 13.17 -34.04
CA ILE A 296 -3.05 12.10 -33.40
C ILE A 296 -1.61 12.55 -33.12
N GLU A 297 -0.96 13.24 -34.06
CA GLU A 297 0.39 13.80 -33.90
C GLU A 297 0.46 14.78 -32.72
N LYS A 298 -0.53 15.67 -32.60
CA LYS A 298 -0.61 16.62 -31.50
C LYS A 298 -0.82 15.92 -30.16
N GLU A 299 -1.70 14.93 -30.10
CA GLU A 299 -2.04 14.20 -28.88
C GLU A 299 -0.90 13.27 -28.41
N ILE A 300 -0.19 12.61 -29.33
CA ILE A 300 0.99 11.77 -28.97
C ILE A 300 2.16 12.64 -28.52
N GLY A 301 2.37 13.81 -29.14
CA GLY A 301 3.38 14.78 -28.69
C GLY A 301 3.09 15.30 -27.29
N ARG A 302 1.80 15.50 -26.95
CA ARG A 302 1.39 15.84 -25.58
C ARG A 302 1.70 14.70 -24.60
N ALA A 303 1.36 13.45 -24.95
CA ALA A 303 1.65 12.29 -24.12
C ALA A 303 3.16 12.18 -23.83
N GLN A 304 4.00 12.39 -24.85
CA GLN A 304 5.46 12.41 -24.71
C GLN A 304 5.94 13.56 -23.82
N THR A 305 5.36 14.75 -23.96
CA THR A 305 5.73 15.91 -23.11
C THR A 305 5.39 15.62 -21.64
N LEU A 306 4.17 15.14 -21.37
CA LEU A 306 3.73 14.76 -20.02
C LEU A 306 4.60 13.65 -19.44
N HIS A 307 4.99 12.67 -20.26
CA HIS A 307 5.90 11.59 -19.86
C HIS A 307 7.30 12.14 -19.51
N THR A 308 7.84 13.03 -20.34
CA THR A 308 9.16 13.65 -20.11
C THR A 308 9.15 14.53 -18.84
N GLU A 309 8.07 15.27 -18.59
CA GLU A 309 7.86 15.98 -17.32
C GLU A 309 7.85 15.02 -16.13
N LEU A 310 7.24 13.85 -16.26
CA LEU A 310 7.19 12.84 -15.21
C LEU A 310 8.58 12.31 -14.85
N LEU A 311 9.52 12.21 -15.81
CA LEU A 311 10.93 11.88 -15.55
C LEU A 311 11.63 12.96 -14.74
N ARG A 312 11.48 14.23 -15.17
CA ARG A 312 12.05 15.38 -14.44
C ARG A 312 11.50 15.46 -13.02
N ASP A 313 10.20 15.25 -12.87
CA ASP A 313 9.51 15.25 -11.60
C ASP A 313 9.91 14.05 -10.73
N ALA A 314 10.16 12.87 -11.30
CA ALA A 314 10.66 11.72 -10.57
C ALA A 314 12.09 11.93 -10.05
N ALA A 315 12.95 12.61 -10.81
CA ALA A 315 14.27 13.03 -10.33
C ALA A 315 14.17 14.06 -9.20
N GLY A 316 13.20 14.98 -9.27
CA GLY A 316 12.88 15.91 -8.18
C GLY A 316 12.27 15.25 -6.95
N PHE A 317 11.51 14.18 -7.15
CA PHE A 317 10.78 13.47 -6.10
C PHE A 317 11.71 12.90 -5.04
N THR A 318 12.89 12.38 -5.38
CA THR A 318 13.88 11.91 -4.40
C THR A 318 14.26 13.02 -3.42
N LYS A 319 14.54 14.22 -3.93
CA LYS A 319 14.91 15.38 -3.12
C LYS A 319 13.75 15.86 -2.24
N GLU A 320 12.53 15.87 -2.78
CA GLU A 320 11.33 16.24 -2.02
C GLU A 320 10.95 15.20 -0.96
N TYR A 321 11.13 13.92 -1.28
CA TYR A 321 10.97 12.80 -0.38
C TYR A 321 11.94 12.91 0.80
N ASP A 322 13.24 13.08 0.53
CA ASP A 322 14.28 13.27 1.56
C ASP A 322 14.03 14.51 2.42
N ARG A 323 13.59 15.62 1.79
CA ARG A 323 13.21 16.84 2.52
C ARG A 323 11.99 16.59 3.40
N THR A 324 10.98 15.88 2.92
CA THR A 324 9.76 15.60 3.68
C THR A 324 10.03 14.61 4.80
N LEU A 325 10.87 13.61 4.57
CA LEU A 325 11.43 12.74 5.61
C LEU A 325 12.20 13.54 6.65
N SER A 326 13.07 14.45 6.24
CA SER A 326 13.83 15.31 7.15
C SER A 326 12.91 16.24 7.95
N LEU A 327 11.88 16.79 7.32
CA LEU A 327 10.84 17.59 8.01
C LEU A 327 10.04 16.73 8.98
N ARG A 328 9.70 15.49 8.62
CA ARG A 328 9.07 14.51 9.53
C ARG A 328 9.99 14.16 10.69
N ARG A 329 11.27 13.88 10.44
CA ARG A 329 12.29 13.59 11.46
C ARG A 329 12.42 14.74 12.46
N LYS A 330 12.35 15.99 11.97
CA LYS A 330 12.34 17.19 12.81
C LYS A 330 11.02 17.40 13.56
N ALA A 331 9.93 16.81 13.07
CA ALA A 331 8.57 16.99 13.57
C ALA A 331 8.00 15.71 14.21
N ILE A 332 8.85 14.73 14.57
CA ILE A 332 8.43 13.45 15.18
C ILE A 332 7.53 13.67 16.40
N PHE A 333 7.76 14.78 17.12
CA PHE A 333 7.04 15.17 18.34
C PHE A 333 5.85 16.12 18.11
N THR A 334 5.47 16.40 16.87
CA THR A 334 4.33 17.28 16.54
C THR A 334 3.37 16.58 15.60
N GLU A 335 2.21 16.18 16.11
CA GLU A 335 1.10 15.70 15.27
C GLU A 335 0.62 16.84 14.37
N ARG A 336 0.75 16.66 13.06
CA ARG A 336 0.25 17.63 12.07
C ARG A 336 -1.14 17.24 11.64
N PHE A 337 -2.10 18.09 11.99
CA PHE A 337 -3.48 17.93 11.57
C PHE A 337 -3.66 18.38 10.10
N ASN A 338 -4.18 17.51 9.24
CA ASN A 338 -4.46 17.84 7.84
C ASN A 338 -5.80 18.61 7.72
N PHE A 339 -5.73 19.94 7.82
CA PHE A 339 -6.89 20.82 7.68
C PHE A 339 -7.56 20.69 6.30
N GLN A 340 -6.76 20.68 5.23
CA GLN A 340 -7.28 20.63 3.86
C GLN A 340 -8.04 19.34 3.60
N GLY A 341 -7.47 18.19 3.95
CA GLY A 341 -8.12 16.90 3.73
C GLY A 341 -9.39 16.70 4.56
N GLN A 342 -9.46 17.27 5.77
CA GLN A 342 -10.69 17.22 6.57
C GLN A 342 -11.76 18.17 6.03
N LEU A 343 -11.36 19.34 5.53
CA LEU A 343 -12.26 20.26 4.83
C LEU A 343 -12.81 19.63 3.54
N GLU A 344 -11.95 19.03 2.71
CA GLU A 344 -12.33 18.34 1.48
C GLU A 344 -13.28 17.17 1.75
N LYS A 345 -13.07 16.41 2.84
CA LYS A 345 -14.01 15.37 3.27
C LYS A 345 -15.38 15.96 3.64
N LEU A 346 -15.41 17.07 4.38
CA LEU A 346 -16.66 17.74 4.74
C LEU A 346 -17.40 18.28 3.50
N VAL A 347 -16.67 18.85 2.54
CA VAL A 347 -17.22 19.37 1.29
C VAL A 347 -17.75 18.23 0.41
N THR A 348 -16.95 17.18 0.21
CA THR A 348 -17.32 16.02 -0.64
C THR A 348 -18.50 15.25 -0.06
N ASN A 349 -18.56 15.09 1.27
CA ASN A 349 -19.65 14.39 1.95
C ASN A 349 -20.87 15.28 2.24
N ASN A 350 -20.83 16.56 1.84
CA ASN A 350 -21.86 17.56 2.11
C ASN A 350 -22.26 17.62 3.61
N GLY A 351 -21.25 17.57 4.49
CA GLY A 351 -21.44 17.51 5.94
C GLY A 351 -21.97 18.81 6.55
N PRO A 352 -22.47 18.78 7.80
CA PRO A 352 -23.01 19.97 8.45
C PRO A 352 -21.92 21.04 8.63
N PRO A 353 -22.18 22.31 8.24
CA PRO A 353 -21.21 23.41 8.38
C PRO A 353 -20.73 23.63 9.81
N ALA A 354 -21.54 23.24 10.81
CA ALA A 354 -21.18 23.30 12.22
C ALA A 354 -19.93 22.48 12.57
N ALA A 355 -19.60 21.43 11.81
CA ALA A 355 -18.39 20.62 12.02
C ALA A 355 -17.10 21.42 11.81
N LEU A 356 -17.13 22.51 11.03
CA LEU A 356 -16.00 23.43 10.86
C LEU A 356 -15.63 24.12 12.17
N LYS A 357 -16.56 24.25 13.12
CA LYS A 357 -16.27 24.83 14.44
C LYS A 357 -15.16 24.05 15.14
N PHE A 358 -15.25 22.71 15.16
CA PHE A 358 -14.28 21.85 15.83
C PHE A 358 -12.90 21.87 15.15
N LEU A 359 -12.84 22.22 13.86
CA LEU A 359 -11.59 22.44 13.13
C LEU A 359 -10.86 23.71 13.61
N PHE A 360 -11.60 24.81 13.80
CA PHE A 360 -10.99 26.11 14.14
C PHE A 360 -10.89 26.37 15.65
N GLU A 361 -11.67 25.70 16.47
CA GLU A 361 -11.73 25.89 17.93
C GLU A 361 -10.34 25.78 18.62
N PRO A 362 -9.48 24.80 18.32
CA PRO A 362 -8.13 24.74 18.90
C PRO A 362 -7.24 25.96 18.59
N LEU A 363 -7.47 26.64 17.45
CA LEU A 363 -6.70 27.80 17.01
C LEU A 363 -7.18 29.11 17.65
N LEU A 364 -8.41 29.14 18.15
CA LEU A 364 -9.07 30.34 18.67
C LEU A 364 -9.09 30.41 20.20
N HIS A 365 -8.42 29.47 20.89
CA HIS A 365 -8.34 29.51 22.34
C HIS A 365 -7.58 30.76 22.82
N PRO A 366 -8.18 31.60 23.68
CA PRO A 366 -7.47 32.74 24.25
C PRO A 366 -6.30 32.23 25.10
N ARG A 367 -5.18 32.93 25.04
CA ARG A 367 -3.96 32.57 25.79
C ARG A 367 -4.19 32.76 27.30
N MET A 368 -4.73 31.74 27.95
CA MET A 368 -4.99 31.70 29.38
C MET A 368 -3.66 31.65 30.13
N ARG A 369 -3.31 32.72 30.86
CA ARG A 369 -2.16 32.69 31.77
C ARG A 369 -2.52 31.82 32.97
N LYS A 370 -1.69 30.82 33.27
CA LYS A 370 -1.85 30.00 34.48
C LYS A 370 -1.84 30.95 35.70
N SER A 371 -2.93 30.98 36.44
CA SER A 371 -3.04 31.71 37.71
C SER A 371 -3.47 30.73 38.78
N PHE A 372 -2.92 30.90 39.98
CA PHE A 372 -3.28 30.07 41.11
C PHE A 372 -4.67 30.49 41.60
N ASN A 373 -5.62 29.57 41.60
CA ASN A 373 -6.94 29.82 42.18
C ASN A 373 -6.79 29.88 43.71
N ILE A 374 -6.92 31.08 44.29
CA ILE A 374 -6.78 31.30 45.75
C ILE A 374 -7.82 30.50 46.53
N LEU A 375 -8.97 30.17 45.92
CA LEU A 375 -10.03 29.40 46.56
C LEU A 375 -9.62 27.95 46.83
N ARG A 376 -8.61 27.41 46.13
CA ARG A 376 -8.05 26.08 46.44
C ARG A 376 -7.44 25.97 47.84
N VAL A 377 -7.10 27.09 48.47
CA VAL A 377 -6.59 27.10 49.86
C VAL A 377 -7.69 26.71 50.86
N PHE A 378 -8.95 26.98 50.52
CA PHE A 378 -10.11 26.71 51.38
C PHE A 378 -10.81 25.39 51.03
N GLU A 379 -10.38 24.71 49.97
CA GLU A 379 -10.88 23.37 49.67
C GLU A 379 -10.42 22.40 50.78
N PRO A 380 -11.28 21.47 51.20
CA PRO A 380 -10.93 20.48 52.22
C PRO A 380 -9.73 19.66 51.73
N GLN A 381 -8.58 19.88 52.36
CA GLN A 381 -7.38 19.13 52.06
C GLN A 381 -7.57 17.69 52.56
N ARG A 382 -7.41 16.72 51.66
CA ARG A 382 -7.35 15.31 52.05
C ARG A 382 -6.15 15.12 52.97
N LEU A 383 -6.41 15.03 54.28
CA LEU A 383 -5.47 14.43 55.21
C LEU A 383 -5.36 12.96 54.81
N VAL A 384 -4.21 12.56 54.26
CA VAL A 384 -3.90 11.16 53.97
C VAL A 384 -3.79 10.43 55.32
N ARG A 385 -4.94 10.02 55.87
CA ARG A 385 -5.02 9.03 56.92
C ARG A 385 -4.91 7.68 56.25
N SER A 386 -3.87 6.94 56.62
CA SER A 386 -3.69 5.56 56.22
C SER A 386 -4.85 4.71 56.77
N ARG A 387 -5.35 3.85 55.87
CA ARG A 387 -5.94 2.52 56.09
C ARG A 387 -7.47 2.37 56.21
N LEU A 388 -7.91 1.49 55.31
CA LEU A 388 -8.88 0.40 55.44
C LEU A 388 -10.35 0.80 55.32
N GLU A 389 -10.84 0.82 54.08
CA GLU A 389 -12.19 0.37 53.79
C GLU A 389 -12.13 -0.71 52.69
N VAL A 390 -12.84 -1.79 52.99
CA VAL A 390 -12.96 -3.03 52.23
C VAL A 390 -13.94 -2.78 51.09
N GLU A 391 -13.50 -2.92 49.84
CA GLU A 391 -14.42 -3.07 48.71
C GLU A 391 -14.38 -4.51 48.21
N GLU A 392 -15.57 -5.08 48.09
CA GLU A 392 -15.87 -6.44 47.71
C GLU A 392 -15.35 -6.75 46.30
N SER A 393 -14.55 -7.80 46.21
CA SER A 393 -14.09 -8.41 44.97
C SER A 393 -15.28 -8.96 44.18
N ARG A 394 -15.55 -8.39 43.00
CA ARG A 394 -16.26 -9.11 41.94
C ARG A 394 -15.28 -10.07 41.28
N GLU A 395 -15.56 -11.35 41.39
CA GLU A 395 -14.87 -12.42 40.68
C GLU A 395 -15.07 -12.24 39.16
N GLU A 396 -13.99 -11.94 38.44
CA GLU A 396 -13.95 -12.09 36.98
C GLU A 396 -13.52 -13.53 36.65
N GLU A 397 -14.34 -14.22 35.87
CA GLU A 397 -14.12 -15.57 35.40
C GLU A 397 -12.88 -15.63 34.48
N ALA A 398 -11.94 -16.53 34.81
CA ALA A 398 -10.72 -16.76 34.06
C ALA A 398 -11.01 -17.29 32.65
N ALA A 399 -10.81 -16.42 31.64
CA ALA A 399 -10.70 -16.84 30.25
C ALA A 399 -9.27 -17.34 29.98
N VAL A 400 -9.15 -18.56 29.45
CA VAL A 400 -7.90 -19.19 29.04
C VAL A 400 -7.16 -18.31 28.03
N GLU A 401 -6.05 -17.69 28.47
CA GLU A 401 -5.22 -16.81 27.65
C GLU A 401 -4.55 -17.57 26.49
N ARG A 402 -4.90 -17.20 25.25
CA ARG A 402 -4.01 -17.37 24.11
C ARG A 402 -3.18 -16.10 24.00
N GLU A 403 -1.88 -16.22 24.25
CA GLU A 403 -0.94 -15.10 24.09
C GLU A 403 -1.00 -14.57 22.65
N THR A 404 -1.49 -13.35 22.47
CA THR A 404 -1.46 -12.68 21.16
C THR A 404 -0.05 -12.18 20.85
N LEU A 405 0.29 -12.03 19.57
CA LEU A 405 1.56 -11.41 19.14
C LEU A 405 1.76 -10.02 19.78
N ASP A 406 0.66 -9.30 20.02
CA ASP A 406 0.66 -8.01 20.71
C ASP A 406 1.04 -8.13 22.18
N GLN A 407 0.60 -9.19 22.88
CA GLN A 407 0.98 -9.45 24.28
C GLN A 407 2.47 -9.83 24.41
N LEU A 408 2.99 -10.65 23.49
CA LEU A 408 4.43 -10.98 23.43
C LEU A 408 5.27 -9.73 23.16
N THR A 409 4.83 -8.88 22.22
CA THR A 409 5.52 -7.63 21.87
C THR A 409 5.48 -6.63 23.04
N SER A 410 4.33 -6.48 23.69
CA SER A 410 4.17 -5.65 24.89
C SER A 410 5.04 -6.15 26.05
N SER A 411 5.14 -7.47 26.25
CA SER A 411 6.03 -8.06 27.24
C SER A 411 7.50 -7.74 26.99
N ARG A 412 7.95 -7.87 25.73
CA ARG A 412 9.32 -7.53 25.30
C ARG A 412 9.64 -6.05 25.52
N VAL A 413 8.76 -5.15 25.06
CA VAL A 413 8.94 -3.70 25.19
C VAL A 413 9.01 -3.28 26.66
N ARG A 414 8.12 -3.81 27.51
CA ARG A 414 8.13 -3.54 28.96
C ARG A 414 9.44 -3.97 29.62
N GLY A 415 9.93 -5.17 29.29
CA GLY A 415 11.21 -5.67 29.81
C GLY A 415 12.38 -4.76 29.42
N ASN A 416 12.43 -4.34 28.16
CA ASN A 416 13.48 -3.45 27.67
C ASN A 416 13.38 -2.03 28.26
N PHE A 417 12.17 -1.50 28.44
CA PHE A 417 11.96 -0.20 29.09
C PHE A 417 12.42 -0.20 30.55
N LEU A 418 12.13 -1.27 31.30
CA LEU A 418 12.63 -1.43 32.67
C LEU A 418 14.16 -1.49 32.70
N PHE A 419 14.77 -2.21 31.75
CA PHE A 419 16.22 -2.27 31.62
C PHE A 419 16.83 -0.89 31.40
N TYR A 420 16.35 -0.12 30.40
CA TYR A 420 16.88 1.22 30.12
C TYR A 420 16.64 2.20 31.27
N ALA A 421 15.46 2.17 31.90
CA ALA A 421 15.14 3.02 33.05
C ALA A 421 16.04 2.71 34.25
N ALA A 422 16.28 1.43 34.56
CA ALA A 422 17.16 1.02 35.65
C ALA A 422 18.60 1.50 35.42
N ARG A 423 19.13 1.32 34.20
CA ARG A 423 20.48 1.77 33.85
C ARG A 423 20.62 3.29 33.86
N LEU A 424 19.60 4.01 33.42
CA LEU A 424 19.60 5.46 33.49
C LEU A 424 19.65 5.95 34.95
N LEU A 425 18.89 5.31 35.85
CA LEU A 425 18.94 5.64 37.28
C LEU A 425 20.31 5.34 37.91
N GLU A 426 20.96 4.24 37.53
CA GLU A 426 22.32 3.93 37.95
C GLU A 426 23.34 4.96 37.47
N ALA A 427 23.24 5.36 36.19
CA ALA A 427 24.12 6.39 35.61
C ALA A 427 23.90 7.77 36.26
N LEU A 428 22.70 8.06 36.76
CA LEU A 428 22.40 9.30 37.46
C LEU A 428 22.83 9.28 38.94
N ASP A 429 23.00 8.12 39.58
CA ASP A 429 23.47 8.00 40.97
C ASP A 429 24.99 8.23 41.11
N THR A 430 25.73 8.19 40.00
CA THR A 430 27.15 8.60 39.95
C THR A 430 27.32 10.12 40.03
N GLY A 431 27.44 10.65 41.25
CA GLY A 431 28.12 11.90 41.62
C GLY A 431 27.58 13.25 41.12
N GLU A 432 27.40 13.43 39.81
CA GLU A 432 27.05 14.70 39.16
C GLU A 432 25.54 14.88 38.94
N GLY A 433 24.76 13.80 39.08
CA GLY A 433 23.31 13.80 38.92
C GLY A 433 22.83 14.22 37.53
N GLN A 434 23.74 14.27 36.55
CA GLN A 434 23.48 14.68 35.16
C GLN A 434 24.24 13.77 34.21
N VAL A 435 23.58 13.31 33.16
CA VAL A 435 24.17 12.44 32.13
C VAL A 435 23.66 12.89 30.77
N THR A 436 24.56 13.06 29.79
CA THR A 436 24.17 13.34 28.41
C THR A 436 23.74 12.07 27.70
N LEU A 437 22.92 12.18 26.65
CA LEU A 437 22.52 11.02 25.85
C LEU A 437 23.73 10.34 25.23
N GLU A 438 24.74 11.11 24.82
CA GLU A 438 26.00 10.59 24.31
C GLU A 438 26.72 9.72 25.35
N ASP A 439 26.87 10.22 26.57
CA ASP A 439 27.55 9.50 27.64
C ASP A 439 26.75 8.28 28.12
N PHE A 440 25.41 8.38 28.11
CA PHE A 440 24.52 7.24 28.39
C PHE A 440 24.67 6.14 27.33
N CYS A 441 24.71 6.50 26.04
CA CYS A 441 24.90 5.55 24.96
C CYS A 441 26.28 4.89 25.01
N ARG A 442 27.35 5.64 25.28
CA ARG A 442 28.69 5.05 25.51
C ARG A 442 28.67 4.09 26.70
N GLY A 443 28.04 4.47 27.81
CA GLY A 443 27.90 3.61 28.98
C GLY A 443 27.11 2.32 28.72
N LEU A 444 26.14 2.34 27.80
CA LEU A 444 25.42 1.12 27.37
C LEU A 444 26.27 0.23 26.45
N ILE A 445 27.04 0.83 25.54
CA ILE A 445 27.92 0.10 24.61
C ILE A 445 29.07 -0.56 25.38
N ASP A 446 29.70 0.17 26.30
CA ASP A 446 30.87 -0.28 27.06
C ASP A 446 30.54 -1.41 28.06
N ASN A 447 29.36 -1.34 28.69
CA ASN A 447 28.95 -2.32 29.72
C ASN A 447 28.19 -3.53 29.18
N TYR A 448 27.63 -3.44 27.97
CA TYR A 448 26.83 -4.50 27.36
C TYR A 448 27.34 -4.81 25.96
N THR A 449 26.67 -4.29 24.93
CA THR A 449 26.97 -4.51 23.52
C THR A 449 26.40 -3.36 22.70
N GLU A 450 26.96 -3.13 21.50
CA GLU A 450 26.42 -2.18 20.53
C GLU A 450 24.92 -2.42 20.29
N ASP A 451 24.48 -3.67 20.18
CA ASP A 451 23.08 -4.08 19.96
C ASP A 451 22.06 -3.45 20.94
N SER A 452 22.50 -3.05 22.13
CA SER A 452 21.67 -2.38 23.14
C SER A 452 21.15 -1.02 22.66
N VAL A 453 21.91 -0.32 21.81
CA VAL A 453 21.55 0.97 21.19
C VAL A 453 20.91 0.76 19.81
N TYR A 454 21.26 -0.33 19.09
CA TYR A 454 20.65 -0.68 17.79
C TYR A 454 19.22 -1.23 17.91
N ASN A 455 18.75 -1.58 19.11
CA ASN A 455 17.39 -2.08 19.34
C ASN A 455 16.33 -0.96 19.15
N GLY A 456 15.29 -1.21 18.36
CA GLY A 456 14.19 -0.26 18.11
C GLY A 456 13.42 0.15 19.38
N ASP A 457 13.46 -0.67 20.43
CA ASP A 457 12.83 -0.35 21.71
C ASP A 457 13.58 0.77 22.46
N PHE A 458 14.89 0.94 22.23
CA PHE A 458 15.68 2.04 22.80
C PHE A 458 15.18 3.40 22.30
N ILE A 459 14.93 3.50 21.00
CA ILE A 459 14.34 4.70 20.39
C ILE A 459 12.93 4.93 20.94
N SER A 460 12.13 3.87 21.07
CA SER A 460 10.79 3.94 21.65
C SER A 460 10.82 4.45 23.10
N PHE A 461 11.81 4.04 23.89
CA PHE A 461 12.03 4.52 25.25
C PHE A 461 12.38 6.02 25.29
N LEU A 462 13.32 6.47 24.45
CA LEU A 462 13.70 7.89 24.35
C LEU A 462 12.53 8.78 23.87
N LEU A 463 11.68 8.25 22.97
CA LEU A 463 10.46 8.92 22.52
C LEU A 463 9.48 9.09 23.66
N GLU A 464 9.24 8.02 24.42
CA GLU A 464 8.31 8.06 25.55
C GLU A 464 8.83 8.97 26.67
N MET A 465 10.14 9.06 26.89
CA MET A 465 10.77 10.01 27.82
C MET A 465 10.60 11.48 27.43
N ASN A 466 10.30 11.77 26.16
CA ASN A 466 10.12 13.12 25.64
C ASN A 466 8.68 13.46 25.26
N ARG A 467 7.74 12.52 25.44
CA ARG A 467 6.31 12.69 25.17
C ARG A 467 5.69 13.79 26.06
N ASP A 468 4.57 14.37 25.64
CA ASP A 468 3.76 15.34 26.40
C ASP A 468 4.45 16.64 26.85
N LYS A 469 5.54 17.05 26.18
CA LYS A 469 6.12 18.38 26.38
C LYS A 469 5.19 19.48 25.87
N PRO A 470 4.82 20.49 26.69
CA PRO A 470 4.07 21.63 26.19
C PRO A 470 4.91 22.45 25.19
N LEU A 471 4.23 23.01 24.18
CA LEU A 471 4.86 23.77 23.09
C LEU A 471 5.79 24.89 23.63
N GLY A 472 7.09 24.74 23.37
CA GLY A 472 8.13 25.71 23.75
C GLY A 472 8.96 25.34 24.98
N GLU A 473 8.57 24.31 25.75
CA GLU A 473 9.37 23.82 26.88
C GLU A 473 10.39 22.78 26.42
N ARG A 474 11.66 23.01 26.77
CA ARG A 474 12.77 22.10 26.43
C ARG A 474 12.96 20.98 27.46
N VAL A 475 12.32 21.08 28.62
CA VAL A 475 12.50 20.21 29.78
C VAL A 475 11.21 19.48 30.12
N ARG A 476 11.25 18.15 30.23
CA ARG A 476 10.19 17.34 30.86
C ARG A 476 10.69 16.90 32.23
N THR A 477 9.81 16.89 33.24
CA THR A 477 10.11 16.28 34.54
C THR A 477 9.24 15.04 34.71
N ILE A 478 9.87 13.88 34.85
CA ILE A 478 9.23 12.60 35.18
C ILE A 478 9.37 12.44 36.69
N SER A 479 8.26 12.54 37.42
CA SER A 479 8.26 12.44 38.88
C SER A 479 7.67 11.10 39.31
N PHE A 480 8.42 10.35 40.11
CA PHE A 480 8.04 9.02 40.61
C PHE A 480 8.13 8.93 42.15
N ALA A 481 8.10 10.09 42.82
CA ALA A 481 8.22 10.23 44.27
C ALA A 481 7.08 9.57 45.11
N ASP A 482 5.88 9.43 44.55
CA ASP A 482 4.67 8.99 45.28
C ASP A 482 4.12 7.62 44.81
N GLY A 483 4.90 6.86 44.04
CA GLY A 483 4.45 5.61 43.45
C GLY A 483 4.43 4.43 44.43
N ARG A 484 3.23 4.04 44.93
CA ARG A 484 2.98 2.67 45.37
C ARG A 484 2.57 1.86 44.15
N ILE A 485 3.24 0.73 43.89
CA ILE A 485 2.80 -0.26 42.90
C ILE A 485 1.87 -1.25 43.60
N GLU A 486 0.65 -1.41 43.09
CA GLU A 486 -0.12 -2.64 43.24
C GLU A 486 0.51 -3.70 42.32
N VAL A 487 0.83 -4.87 42.86
CA VAL A 487 1.84 -5.80 42.30
C VAL A 487 1.44 -6.44 40.94
N GLU A 488 0.26 -6.18 40.38
CA GLU A 488 -0.25 -6.98 39.26
C GLU A 488 -0.81 -6.24 38.02
N GLU A 489 -0.80 -4.90 37.93
CA GLU A 489 -1.34 -4.25 36.72
C GLU A 489 -0.30 -3.84 35.67
N GLU A 490 -0.74 -3.92 34.40
CA GLU A 490 0.00 -3.60 33.19
C GLU A 490 0.76 -2.26 33.29
N LEU A 491 2.08 -2.27 33.06
CA LEU A 491 2.89 -1.05 32.97
C LEU A 491 2.40 -0.18 31.79
N LYS A 492 1.55 0.79 32.08
CA LYS A 492 0.88 1.66 31.09
C LYS A 492 1.61 2.99 30.91
N THR A 493 2.31 3.45 31.94
CA THR A 493 2.98 4.77 31.94
C THR A 493 4.48 4.67 32.18
N ILE A 494 5.24 5.66 31.69
CA ILE A 494 6.70 5.69 31.89
C ILE A 494 7.05 5.97 33.36
N GLU A 495 6.19 6.69 34.08
CA GLU A 495 6.29 6.90 35.51
C GLU A 495 6.28 5.56 36.28
N GLU A 496 5.37 4.62 35.95
CA GLU A 496 5.34 3.27 36.52
C GLU A 496 6.60 2.45 36.22
N VAL A 497 7.15 2.60 35.00
CA VAL A 497 8.42 1.97 34.62
C VAL A 497 9.55 2.47 35.51
N PHE A 498 9.63 3.79 35.75
CA PHE A 498 10.65 4.39 36.62
C PHE A 498 10.46 4.01 38.10
N ILE A 499 9.22 3.88 38.59
CA ILE A 499 8.96 3.38 39.95
C ILE A 499 9.48 1.95 40.11
N ARG A 500 9.17 1.06 39.16
CA ARG A 500 9.59 -0.34 39.21
C ARG A 500 11.11 -0.50 39.00
N ALA A 501 11.71 0.33 38.15
CA ALA A 501 13.15 0.41 37.97
C ALA A 501 13.87 0.89 39.25
N ALA A 502 13.35 1.92 39.93
CA ALA A 502 13.90 2.40 41.19
C ALA A 502 13.86 1.34 42.30
N LEU A 503 12.81 0.52 42.36
CA LEU A 503 12.72 -0.62 43.26
C LEU A 503 13.76 -1.71 42.94
N ALA A 504 14.02 -1.97 41.66
CA ALA A 504 14.97 -2.99 41.20
C ALA A 504 16.44 -2.60 41.46
N VAL A 505 16.79 -1.32 41.28
CA VAL A 505 18.16 -0.82 41.37
C VAL A 505 18.66 -0.71 42.84
N ARG A 506 17.78 -0.82 43.84
CA ARG A 506 18.10 -0.54 45.26
C ARG A 506 18.81 0.81 45.46
N SER A 507 18.63 1.75 44.52
CA SER A 507 19.11 3.11 44.65
C SER A 507 18.36 3.72 45.81
N ALA A 508 19.08 4.12 46.85
CA ALA A 508 18.55 4.46 48.17
C ALA A 508 17.72 5.76 48.15
N GLY A 509 16.57 5.79 47.47
CA GLY A 509 15.64 6.93 47.45
C GLY A 509 16.25 8.29 47.10
N ARG A 510 17.43 8.30 46.46
CA ARG A 510 18.18 9.53 46.20
C ARG A 510 17.63 10.30 45.02
N ILE A 511 17.08 9.63 44.01
CA ILE A 511 16.56 10.28 42.81
C ILE A 511 15.09 9.90 42.73
N ASN A 512 14.22 10.90 42.90
CA ASN A 512 12.76 10.72 42.90
C ASN A 512 12.10 11.40 41.69
N GLN A 513 12.91 12.11 40.88
CA GLN A 513 12.51 12.75 39.64
C GLN A 513 13.64 12.70 38.61
N VAL A 514 13.31 12.50 37.34
CA VAL A 514 14.23 12.59 36.21
C VAL A 514 13.78 13.74 35.31
N GLN A 515 14.63 14.73 35.12
CA GLN A 515 14.43 15.82 34.17
C GLN A 515 15.11 15.51 32.85
N VAL A 516 14.39 15.65 31.75
CA VAL A 516 14.86 15.40 30.39
C VAL A 516 14.89 16.72 29.63
N GLN A 517 16.07 17.26 29.41
CA GLN A 517 16.29 18.49 28.67
C GLN A 517 16.77 18.18 27.24
N SER A 518 16.02 18.62 26.24
CA SER A 518 16.45 18.52 24.83
C SER A 518 17.34 19.72 24.46
N ILE A 519 18.44 19.48 23.75
CA ILE A 519 19.40 20.49 23.27
C ILE A 519 19.30 20.58 21.74
N PRO A 520 18.43 21.45 21.19
CA PRO A 520 18.13 21.50 19.75
C PRO A 520 19.34 21.84 18.85
N GLU A 521 20.37 22.46 19.45
CA GLU A 521 21.55 22.99 18.76
C GLU A 521 22.66 21.94 18.60
N ARG A 522 22.52 20.75 19.22
CA ARG A 522 23.48 19.65 19.16
C ARG A 522 22.79 18.38 18.63
N GLU A 523 23.37 17.80 17.58
CA GLU A 523 22.91 16.54 17.00
C GLU A 523 23.91 15.44 17.34
N LEU A 524 23.38 14.30 17.75
CA LEU A 524 24.13 13.09 18.02
C LEU A 524 23.80 12.05 16.95
N GLU A 525 24.82 11.47 16.33
CA GLU A 525 24.65 10.32 15.44
C GLU A 525 24.74 9.03 16.26
N LEU A 526 23.59 8.42 16.52
CA LEU A 526 23.50 7.20 17.33
C LEU A 526 23.75 5.94 16.51
N LEU A 527 23.33 5.95 15.24
CA LEU A 527 23.47 4.87 14.27
C LEU A 527 23.85 5.48 12.92
N PRO A 528 24.47 4.73 12.00
CA PRO A 528 24.73 5.21 10.64
C PRO A 528 23.45 5.75 9.98
N GLY A 529 23.36 7.07 9.81
CA GLY A 529 22.19 7.73 9.23
C GLY A 529 21.02 8.06 10.18
N LEU A 530 21.13 7.78 11.49
CA LEU A 530 20.17 8.18 12.52
C LEU A 530 20.78 9.29 13.40
N LYS A 531 20.45 10.55 13.06
CA LYS A 531 20.79 11.73 13.87
C LYS A 531 19.62 12.10 14.76
N ILE A 532 19.87 12.19 16.07
CA ILE A 532 18.88 12.58 17.08
C ILE A 532 19.36 13.84 17.79
N THR A 533 18.41 14.70 18.19
CA THR A 533 18.69 15.84 19.07
C THR A 533 19.28 15.37 20.39
N ASP A 534 20.42 15.92 20.78
CA ASP A 534 21.07 15.55 22.04
C ASP A 534 20.15 15.88 23.23
N MET A 535 20.26 15.07 24.28
CA MET A 535 19.44 15.18 25.48
C MET A 535 20.34 15.14 26.71
N MET A 536 19.94 15.89 27.73
CA MET A 536 20.56 15.85 29.03
C MET A 536 19.54 15.36 30.05
N PHE A 537 19.90 14.27 30.73
CA PHE A 537 19.13 13.69 31.81
C PHE A 537 19.66 14.22 33.13
N LYS A 538 18.78 14.67 34.02
CA LYS A 538 19.15 15.15 35.35
C LYS A 538 18.31 14.47 36.42
N GLY A 539 18.96 13.77 37.33
CA GLY A 539 18.35 13.22 38.53
C GLY A 539 18.13 14.32 39.55
N VAL A 540 16.92 14.44 40.08
CA VAL A 540 16.58 15.38 41.15
C VAL A 540 16.13 14.60 42.37
N SER A 541 16.83 14.81 43.48
CA SER A 541 16.42 14.41 44.83
C SER A 541 15.40 15.43 45.35
N ARG A 542 14.35 14.96 46.02
CA ARG A 542 13.39 15.83 46.71
C ARG A 542 13.52 15.67 48.21
#